data_AF-A0A2P4Q599-F1
#
_entry.id   AF-A0A2P4Q599-F1
#
_cell.length_a   1.000
_cell.length_b   1.000
_cell.length_c   1.000
_cell.angle_alpha   90.00
_cell.angle_beta   90.00
_cell.angle_gamma   90.00
#
_symmetry.space_group_name_H-M   'P 1'
#
loop_
_entity.id
_entity.type
_entity.pdbx_description
1 polymer ?
#
loop_
_entity_poly.entity_id
_entity_poly.type
_entity_poly.pdbx_seq_one_letter_code
_entity_poly.pdbx_strand_id
1 'polypeptide(L)'
;MDVIWSYKRELIHRDFHSGNMISVSNQRIEITDLGLCRPMNAQNNDTYGVLPYVAPEVLRGKEYTQKSDIYGFGIIAYEVLYRITPLS
;
A
#
# COMPACT_ATOMS: atom_id res chain seq x y z
N MET A 1 -10.33 -6.20 -2.52
CA MET A 1 -9.12 -6.39 -3.35
C MET A 1 -8.03 -6.99 -2.46
N ASP A 2 -7.08 -7.77 -2.99
CA ASP A 2 -5.90 -8.21 -2.23
C ASP A 2 -4.60 -7.83 -2.98
N VAL A 3 -3.46 -7.85 -2.29
CA VAL A 3 -2.16 -7.38 -2.82
C VAL A 3 -1.71 -8.24 -4.01
N ILE A 4 -2.02 -9.54 -4.01
CA ILE A 4 -1.61 -10.44 -5.08
C ILE A 4 -2.44 -10.16 -6.33
N TRP A 5 -3.72 -9.91 -6.16
CA TRP A 5 -4.64 -9.56 -7.22
C TRP A 5 -4.27 -8.21 -7.86
N SER A 6 -3.90 -7.21 -7.06
CA SER A 6 -3.46 -5.90 -7.56
C SER A 6 -2.17 -6.04 -8.37
N TYR A 7 -1.22 -6.79 -7.82
CA TYR A 7 0.06 -7.07 -8.46
C TYR A 7 -0.13 -7.68 -9.85
N LYS A 8 -0.94 -8.75 -9.94
CA LYS A 8 -1.22 -9.46 -11.20
C LYS A 8 -1.96 -8.63 -12.26
N ARG A 9 -2.67 -7.58 -11.85
CA ARG A 9 -3.43 -6.70 -12.75
C ARG A 9 -2.71 -5.41 -13.09
N GLU A 10 -1.44 -5.28 -12.72
CA GLU A 10 -0.65 -4.05 -12.94
C GLU A 10 -1.34 -2.81 -12.35
N LEU A 11 -2.02 -3.00 -11.20
CA LEU A 11 -2.67 -1.94 -10.44
C LEU A 11 -1.81 -1.53 -9.25
N ILE A 12 -1.81 -0.23 -8.97
CA ILE A 12 -1.12 0.43 -7.87
C ILE A 12 -2.18 1.06 -6.96
N HIS A 13 -2.11 0.83 -5.65
CA HIS A 13 -3.04 1.36 -4.65
C HIS A 13 -2.72 2.79 -4.22
N ARG A 14 -1.43 3.09 -3.99
CA ARG A 14 -0.88 4.39 -3.56
C ARG A 14 -1.19 4.88 -2.15
N ASP A 15 -2.19 4.30 -1.51
CA ASP A 15 -2.53 4.57 -0.10
C ASP A 15 -2.62 3.28 0.71
N PHE A 16 -1.58 2.45 0.59
CA PHE A 16 -1.58 1.10 1.14
C PHE A 16 -1.04 1.10 2.58
N HIS A 17 -1.95 1.01 3.55
CA HIS A 17 -1.63 0.95 4.99
C HIS A 17 -2.66 0.11 5.77
N SER A 18 -2.37 -0.21 7.04
CA SER A 18 -3.22 -1.09 7.85
C SER A 18 -4.63 -0.53 8.11
N GLY A 19 -4.78 0.79 8.12
CA GLY A 19 -6.08 1.47 8.22
C GLY A 19 -7.01 1.25 7.01
N ASN A 20 -6.45 0.90 5.85
CA ASN A 20 -7.21 0.56 4.64
C ASN A 20 -7.36 -0.98 4.47
N MET A 21 -7.28 -1.72 5.57
CA MET A 21 -7.50 -3.16 5.61
C MET A 21 -8.70 -3.49 6.51
N ILE A 22 -9.72 -4.13 5.95
CA ILE A 22 -10.92 -4.53 6.68
C ILE A 22 -10.98 -6.05 6.81
N SER A 23 -11.21 -6.54 8.03
CA SER A 23 -11.53 -7.95 8.25
C SER A 23 -12.97 -8.22 7.82
N VAL A 24 -13.13 -9.02 6.76
CA VAL A 24 -14.44 -9.44 6.24
C VAL A 24 -14.88 -10.75 6.89
N SER A 25 -13.92 -11.58 7.30
CA SER A 25 -14.15 -12.77 8.13
C SER A 25 -12.88 -13.14 8.89
N ASN A 26 -12.96 -14.15 9.77
CA ASN A 26 -11.83 -14.63 10.58
C ASN A 26 -10.58 -15.02 9.78
N GLN A 27 -10.70 -15.29 8.48
CA GLN A 27 -9.58 -15.72 7.62
C GLN A 27 -9.42 -14.84 6.38
N ARG A 28 -10.16 -13.73 6.29
CA ARG A 28 -10.16 -12.87 5.10
C ARG A 28 -10.07 -11.42 5.49
N ILE A 29 -9.02 -10.78 4.97
CA ILE A 29 -8.83 -9.34 5.01
C ILE A 29 -8.94 -8.83 3.59
N GLU A 30 -9.64 -7.72 3.41
CA GLU A 30 -9.72 -7.02 2.13
C GLU A 30 -9.10 -5.64 2.21
N ILE A 31 -8.45 -5.26 1.12
CA ILE A 31 -7.96 -3.91 0.89
C ILE A 31 -9.11 -3.04 0.40
N THR A 32 -9.24 -1.88 1.02
CA THR A 32 -10.29 -0.88 0.78
C THR A 32 -9.71 0.48 0.40
N ASP A 33 -10.57 1.47 0.19
CA ASP A 33 -10.21 2.82 -0.25
C ASP A 33 -9.41 2.87 -1.56
N LEU A 34 -10.09 2.53 -2.65
CA LEU A 34 -9.50 2.45 -3.98
C LEU A 34 -9.49 3.81 -4.71
N GLY A 35 -9.74 4.93 -4.02
CA GLY A 35 -9.88 6.26 -4.64
C GLY A 35 -8.62 6.74 -5.36
N LEU A 36 -7.45 6.24 -4.94
CA LEU A 36 -6.15 6.53 -5.55
C LEU A 36 -5.61 5.38 -6.42
N CYS A 37 -6.36 4.29 -6.55
CA CYS A 37 -5.94 3.15 -7.36
C CYS A 37 -5.81 3.53 -8.83
N ARG A 38 -4.73 3.08 -9.47
CA ARG A 38 -4.50 3.32 -10.90
C ARG A 38 -3.68 2.22 -11.57
N PRO A 39 -3.82 2.03 -12.89
CA PRO A 39 -2.91 1.21 -13.68
C PRO A 39 -1.48 1.75 -13.66
N MET A 40 -0.49 0.87 -13.80
CA MET A 40 0.94 1.25 -13.84
C MET A 40 1.31 2.22 -14.96
N ASN A 41 0.58 2.22 -16.08
CA ASN A 41 0.82 3.11 -17.22
C ASN A 41 0.21 4.51 -17.04
N ALA A 42 -0.55 4.75 -15.97
CA ALA A 42 -1.12 6.06 -15.67
C ALA A 42 -0.09 6.96 -14.98
N GLN A 43 0.62 7.78 -15.76
CA GLN A 43 1.55 8.77 -15.24
C GLN A 43 0.86 9.76 -14.31
N ASN A 44 1.36 9.86 -13.07
CA ASN A 44 1.12 10.99 -12.18
C ASN A 44 2.17 10.94 -11.06
N ASN A 45 2.80 12.09 -10.82
CA ASN A 45 3.93 12.25 -9.89
C ASN A 45 3.52 12.81 -8.53
N ASP A 46 2.22 12.87 -8.25
CA ASP A 46 1.74 13.32 -6.95
C ASP A 46 2.14 12.31 -5.89
N THR A 47 2.57 12.83 -4.75
CA THR A 47 2.91 12.00 -3.59
C THR A 47 1.66 11.85 -2.73
N TYR A 48 1.21 10.61 -2.55
CA TYR A 48 0.13 10.24 -1.64
C TYR A 48 0.61 9.11 -0.71
N GLY A 49 -0.20 8.83 0.30
CA GLY A 49 0.02 7.77 1.27
C GLY A 49 0.28 8.28 2.68
N VAL A 50 0.18 7.37 3.63
CA VAL A 50 0.36 7.63 5.06
C VAL A 50 1.76 7.18 5.50
N LEU A 51 2.48 8.00 6.27
CA LEU A 51 3.73 7.56 6.90
C LEU A 51 3.42 6.58 8.05
N PRO A 52 4.22 5.52 8.25
CA PRO A 52 5.50 5.19 7.59
C PRO A 52 5.37 4.30 6.33
N TYR A 53 4.16 4.07 5.80
CA TYR A 53 3.92 3.11 4.72
C TYR A 53 4.37 3.58 3.33
N VAL A 54 4.71 4.87 3.17
CA VAL A 54 5.19 5.44 1.92
C VAL A 54 6.63 5.00 1.63
N ALA A 55 6.84 4.39 0.46
CA ALA A 55 8.14 3.91 0.05
C ALA A 55 9.18 5.04 -0.12
N PRO A 56 10.46 4.79 0.19
CA PRO A 56 11.49 5.82 0.21
C PRO A 56 11.79 6.42 -1.17
N GLU A 57 11.53 5.72 -2.27
CA GLU A 57 11.61 6.28 -3.61
C GLU A 57 10.51 7.31 -3.87
N VAL A 58 9.30 7.06 -3.37
CA VAL A 58 8.15 7.98 -3.50
C VAL A 58 8.39 9.24 -2.68
N LEU A 59 8.92 9.11 -1.45
CA LEU A 59 9.32 10.26 -0.62
C LEU A 59 10.42 11.13 -1.27
N ARG A 60 11.17 10.58 -2.23
CA ARG A 60 12.17 11.32 -3.02
C ARG A 60 11.59 11.87 -4.33
N GLY A 61 10.27 11.86 -4.49
CA GLY A 61 9.57 12.35 -5.68
C GLY A 61 9.70 11.45 -6.90
N LYS A 62 10.09 10.17 -6.74
CA LYS A 62 10.05 9.20 -7.84
C LYS A 62 8.64 8.65 -8.01
N GLU A 63 8.38 8.11 -9.21
CA GLU A 63 7.09 7.52 -9.54
C GLU A 63 6.68 6.39 -8.59
N TYR A 64 5.39 6.37 -8.25
CA TYR A 64 4.80 5.27 -7.52
C TYR A 64 4.76 4.01 -8.40
N THR A 65 5.18 2.87 -7.86
CA THR A 65 5.11 1.59 -8.57
C THR A 65 4.45 0.52 -7.69
N GLN A 66 4.20 -0.67 -8.22
CA GLN A 66 3.75 -1.80 -7.40
C GLN A 66 4.75 -2.17 -6.31
N LYS A 67 6.06 -1.92 -6.52
CA LYS A 67 7.08 -2.13 -5.48
C LYS A 67 6.87 -1.20 -4.28
N SER A 68 6.29 -0.04 -4.52
CA SER A 68 5.98 0.92 -3.47
C SER A 68 4.81 0.46 -2.60
N ASP A 69 3.77 -0.20 -3.17
CA ASP A 69 2.73 -0.87 -2.36
C ASP A 69 3.30 -2.08 -1.59
N ILE A 70 4.23 -2.83 -2.19
CA ILE A 70 4.92 -3.94 -1.51
C ILE A 70 5.75 -3.45 -0.31
N TYR A 71 6.34 -2.25 -0.39
CA TYR A 71 7.00 -1.63 0.77
C TYR A 71 6.00 -1.40 1.91
N GLY A 72 4.84 -0.79 1.62
CA GLY A 72 3.77 -0.61 2.61
C GLY A 72 3.30 -1.94 3.21
N PHE A 73 3.22 -3.01 2.40
CA PHE A 73 2.96 -4.36 2.91
C PHE A 73 4.05 -4.85 3.88
N GLY A 74 5.32 -4.57 3.62
CA GLY A 74 6.42 -4.87 4.53
C GLY A 74 6.28 -4.15 5.89
N ILE A 75 5.82 -2.90 5.87
CA ILE A 75 5.53 -2.14 7.09
C ILE A 75 4.37 -2.77 7.88
N ILE A 76 3.28 -3.15 7.20
CA ILE A 76 2.14 -3.82 7.84
C ILE A 76 2.57 -5.18 8.43
N ALA A 77 3.39 -5.95 7.71
CA ALA A 77 3.93 -7.20 8.23
C ALA A 77 4.77 -6.97 9.49
N TYR A 78 5.57 -5.89 9.52
CA TYR A 78 6.31 -5.49 10.71
C TYR A 78 5.35 -5.15 11.88
N GLU A 79 4.30 -4.39 11.63
CA GLU A 79 3.27 -4.07 12.64
C GLU A 79 2.64 -5.32 13.24
N VAL A 80 2.29 -6.30 12.40
CA VAL A 80 1.70 -7.55 12.87
C VAL A 80 2.67 -8.34 13.74
N LEU A 81 3.96 -8.36 13.37
CA LEU A 81 4.99 -9.12 14.09
C LEU A 81 5.38 -8.48 15.43
N TYR A 82 5.52 -7.15 15.46
CA TYR A 82 6.06 -6.43 16.62
C TYR A 82 5.00 -5.66 17.42
N ARG A 83 3.76 -5.57 16.92
CA ARG A 83 2.64 -4.80 17.49
C ARG A 83 2.94 -3.32 17.70
N ILE A 84 3.86 -2.78 16.92
CA ILE A 84 4.23 -1.37 16.90
C ILE A 84 4.32 -0.91 15.44
N THR A 85 3.87 0.31 15.18
CA THR A 85 4.11 0.98 13.91
C THR A 85 5.48 1.65 13.96
N PRO A 86 6.41 1.31 13.05
CA PRO A 86 7.70 1.98 12.98
C PRO A 86 7.51 3.50 12.86
N LEU A 87 8.13 4.30 13.74
CA LEU A 87 8.05 5.77 13.72
C LEU A 87 6.66 6.36 14.02
N SER A 88 5.81 5.66 14.79
CA SER A 88 4.62 6.24 15.43
C SER A 88 4.94 7.10 16.66
#